data_AF-A0A6V7LW02-F1
#
_entry.id   AF-A0A6V7LW02-F1
#
_cell.length_a   1.000
_cell.length_b   1.000
_cell.length_c   1.000
_cell.angle_alpha   90.00
_cell.angle_beta   90.00
_cell.angle_gamma   90.00
#
_symmetry.space_group_name_H-M   'P 1'
#
loop_
_entity.id
_entity.type
_entity.pdbx_description
1 polymer ?
#
loop_
_entity_poly.entity_id
_entity_poly.type
_entity_poly.pdbx_seq_one_letter_code
_entity_poly.pdbx_strand_id
1 'polypeptide(L)' 'MKTIWVIGGPGCGKGTQCDKIIAKYGVLHLSSGDLLRAEVASGSPRGASLQELMSKGLFVPT' A
#
# COMPACT_ATOMS: atom_id res chain seq x y z
N MET A 1 -11.01 -9.09 16.43
CA MET A 1 -9.78 -8.74 15.69
C MET A 1 -9.56 -7.23 15.83
N LYS A 2 -8.36 -6.77 16.20
CA LYS A 2 -8.08 -5.32 16.31
C LYS A 2 -7.50 -4.83 14.99
N THR A 3 -8.08 -3.77 14.43
CA THR A 3 -7.62 -3.12 13.19
C THR A 3 -7.22 -1.68 13.51
N ILE A 4 -6.06 -1.25 13.00
CA ILE A 4 -5.53 0.09 13.22
C ILE A 4 -5.48 0.79 11.87
N TRP A 5 -6.18 1.92 11.75
CA TRP A 5 -6.12 2.77 10.57
C TRP A 5 -5.12 3.90 10.81
N VAL A 6 -4.12 4.00 9.93
CA VAL A 6 -3.10 5.06 9.97
C VAL A 6 -3.31 5.97 8.76
N ILE A 7 -3.75 7.21 9.02
CA ILE A 7 -4.11 8.19 7.99
C ILE A 7 -3.24 9.44 8.17
N GLY A 8 -2.85 10.07 7.07
CA GLY A 8 -2.02 11.26 7.08
C GLY A 8 -1.47 11.61 5.70
N GLY A 9 -1.09 12.88 5.51
CA GLY A 9 -0.58 13.38 4.23
C GLY A 9 0.74 12.73 3.78
N PRO A 10 1.15 12.94 2.52
CA PRO A 10 2.47 12.50 2.03
C PRO A 10 3.60 13.06 2.91
N GLY A 11 4.63 12.26 3.19
CA GLY A 11 5.79 12.70 3.98
C GLY A 11 5.61 12.79 5.50
N CYS A 12 4.39 12.63 6.05
CA CYS A 12 4.16 12.80 7.50
C CYS A 12 4.67 11.63 8.39
N GLY A 13 5.44 10.68 7.84
CA GLY A 13 6.05 9.60 8.61
C GLY A 13 5.14 8.42 8.97
N LYS A 14 4.03 8.19 8.24
CA LYS A 14 3.11 7.06 8.49
C LYS A 14 3.82 5.71 8.54
N GLY A 15 4.69 5.43 7.55
CA GLY A 15 5.44 4.17 7.49
C GLY A 15 6.27 3.93 8.75
N THR A 16 7.01 4.95 9.19
CA THR A 16 7.80 4.90 10.43
C THR A 16 6.94 4.63 11.66
N GLN A 17 5.70 5.14 11.72
CA GLN A 17 4.77 4.84 12.80
C GLN A 17 4.20 3.43 12.69
N CYS A 18 3.86 2.96 11.49
CA CYS A 18 3.46 1.58 11.24
C CYS A 18 4.53 0.59 11.70
N ASP A 19 5.81 0.83 11.39
CA ASP A 19 6.93 -0.03 11.82
C ASP A 19 7.00 -0.18 13.34
N LYS A 20 6.81 0.92 14.07
CA LYS A 20 6.74 0.92 15.54
C LYS A 20 5.53 0.16 16.07
N ILE A 21 4.38 0.29 15.42
CA ILE A 21 3.15 -0.43 15.78
C ILE A 21 3.33 -1.94 15.56
N ILE A 22 3.92 -2.36 14.43
CA ILE A 22 4.24 -3.76 14.15
C ILE A 22 5.15 -4.30 15.24
N ALA A 23 6.27 -3.61 15.54
CA ALA A 23 7.23 -4.05 16.54
C ALA A 23 6.63 -4.19 17.95
N LYS A 24 5.70 -3.30 18.32
CA LYS A 24 5.08 -3.28 19.65
C LYS A 24 3.93 -4.29 19.81
N TYR A 25 3.16 -4.52 18.75
CA TYR A 25 1.88 -5.26 18.85
C TYR A 25 1.83 -6.52 17.99
N GLY A 26 2.84 -6.82 17.19
CA GLY A 26 2.90 -8.01 16.34
C GLY A 26 1.80 -8.07 15.27
N VAL A 27 1.33 -6.91 14.80
CA VAL A 27 0.26 -6.83 13.80
C VAL A 27 0.80 -6.91 12.37
N LEU A 28 -0.02 -7.42 11.45
CA LEU A 28 0.27 -7.40 10.02
C LEU A 28 0.08 -5.99 9.46
N HIS A 29 1.06 -5.51 8.69
CA HIS A 29 0.95 -4.26 7.95
C HIS A 29 0.35 -4.49 6.57
N LEU A 30 -0.75 -3.79 6.28
CA LEU A 30 -1.40 -3.77 4.98
C LEU A 30 -1.39 -2.35 4.43
N SER A 31 -0.89 -2.22 3.20
CA SER A 31 -0.73 -0.95 2.50
C SER A 31 -1.19 -1.15 1.06
N SER A 32 -2.21 -0.38 0.64
CA SER A 32 -2.73 -0.46 -0.73
C SER A 32 -1.64 -0.18 -1.77
N GLY A 33 -0.73 0.76 -1.47
CA GLY A 33 0.39 1.08 -2.34
C GLY A 33 1.41 -0.06 -2.48
N ASP A 34 1.63 -0.86 -1.44
CA ASP A 34 2.50 -2.05 -1.53
C ASP A 34 1.83 -3.18 -2.31
N LEU A 35 0.53 -3.43 -2.05
CA LEU A 35 -0.25 -4.46 -2.75
C LEU A 35 -0.32 -4.19 -4.26
N LEU A 36 -0.57 -2.94 -4.66
CA LEU A 36 -0.62 -2.56 -6.06
C LEU A 36 0.75 -2.70 -6.74
N ARG A 37 1.84 -2.29 -6.07
CA ARG A 37 3.20 -2.47 -6.59
C ARG A 37 3.59 -3.95 -6.72
N ALA A 38 3.15 -4.79 -5.78
CA ALA A 38 3.36 -6.23 -5.84
C ALA A 38 2.61 -6.86 -7.03
N GLU A 39 1.37 -6.46 -7.28
CA GLU A 39 0.59 -6.93 -8.43
C GLU A 39 1.24 -6.52 -9.76
N VAL A 40 1.73 -5.28 -9.87
CA VAL A 40 2.50 -4.83 -11.04
C VAL A 40 3.76 -5.68 -11.23
N ALA A 41 4.51 -5.92 -10.15
CA ALA A 41 5.73 -6.72 -10.18
C ALA A 41 5.50 -8.20 -10.52
N SER A 42 4.28 -8.71 -10.34
CA SER A 42 3.94 -10.10 -10.68
C SER A 42 3.97 -10.38 -12.20
N GLY A 43 3.91 -9.34 -13.04
CA GLY A 43 3.80 -9.49 -14.50
C GLY A 43 2.45 -10.05 -14.96
N SER A 44 1.44 -10.08 -14.09
CA SER A 44 0.10 -10.53 -14.46
C SER A 44 -0.53 -9.61 -15.53
N PRO A 45 -1.50 -10.10 -16.33
CA PRO A 45 -2.24 -9.25 -17.25
C PRO A 45 -2.88 -8.05 -16.55
N ARG A 46 -3.33 -8.24 -15.31
CA ARG A 46 -3.84 -7.17 -14.45
C ARG A 46 -2.75 -6.19 -14.05
N GLY A 47 -1.56 -6.69 -13.70
CA GLY A 47 -0.39 -5.89 -13.37
C GLY A 47 0.01 -4.93 -14.49
N ALA A 48 -0.09 -5.37 -15.76
CA ALA A 48 0.16 -4.50 -16.92
C ALA A 48 -0.84 -3.32 -16.99
N SER A 49 -2.14 -3.59 -16.83
CA SER A 49 -3.16 -2.53 -16.80
C SER A 49 -2.98 -1.59 -15.61
N LEU A 50 -2.61 -2.12 -14.44
CA LEU A 50 -2.32 -1.30 -13.25
C LEU A 50 -1.10 -0.41 -13.46
N GLN A 51 -0.04 -0.92 -14.09
CA GLN A 51 1.16 -0.14 -14.39
C GLN A 51 0.85 1.05 -15.29
N GLU A 52 0.02 0.83 -16.33
CA GLU A 52 -0.42 1.90 -17.22
C GLU A 52 -1.17 2.99 -16.45
N LEU A 53 -2.18 2.62 -15.64
CA LEU A 53 -2.96 3.57 -14.85
C LEU A 53 -2.09 4.35 -13.85
N MET A 54 -1.23 3.65 -13.10
CA MET A 54 -0.35 4.25 -12.09
C MET A 54 0.66 5.20 -12.72
N SER A 55 1.22 4.86 -13.89
CA SER A 55 2.18 5.72 -14.60
C SER A 55 1.55 7.05 -15.07
N LYS A 56 0.25 7.05 -15.36
CA LYS A 56 -0.53 8.23 -15.77
C LYS A 56 -1.07 9.01 -14.57
N GLY A 57 -0.82 8.57 -13.34
CA GLY A 57 -1.39 9.16 -12.12
C GLY A 57 -2.91 9.04 -12.04
N LEU A 58 -3.50 8.07 -12.75
CA LEU A 58 -4.94 7.83 -12.74
C LEU A 58 -5.34 7.01 -11.52
N PHE A 59 -6.59 7.17 -11.09
CA PHE A 59 -7.16 6.32 -10.06
C PHE A 59 -7.20 4.87 -10.53
N VAL A 60 -6.77 3.96 -9.66
CA VAL A 60 -6.98 2.52 -9.85
C VAL A 60 -8.45 2.22 -9.47
N PRO A 61 -9.29 1.78 -10.43
CA PRO A 61 -10.68 1.45 -10.15
C PRO A 61 -10.80 0.17 -9.32
N THR A 62 -11.83 0.12 -8.49
CA THR A 62 -12.27 -1.06 -7.72
C THR A 62 -13.08 -2.03 -8.57
#